data_AF-A0A533XGV0-F1
#
_entry.id   AF-A0A533XGV0-F1
#
_cell.length_a   1.000
_cell.length_b   1.000
_cell.length_c   1.000
_cell.angle_alpha   90.00
_cell.angle_beta   90.00
_cell.angle_gamma   90.00
#
_symmetry.space_group_name_H-M   'P 1'
#
loop_
_entity.id
_entity.type
_entity.pdbx_description
1 polymer ?
#
loop_
_entity_poly.entity_id
_entity_poly.type
_entity_poly.pdbx_seq_one_letter_code
_entity_poly.pdbx_strand_id
1 'polypeptide(L)'
;MMTSQNHVLDWLLEDDQPAVRYYALVDLMDFPPADPAVEEARAAIPLRGWAAEILRTQKPGGYWGAPDAPYYPKYDNTTWKWIVLGDLGLTAKVPGMRESCELFLERNAPDGGFGRKVSHFCVTGNFSRTLIRAGYRDDRRVRSALDWLVDAVGKH
;
A
#
# COMPACT_ATOMS: atom_id res chain seq x y z
N MET A 1 19.42 4.92 37.62
CA MET A 1 19.25 5.84 36.46
C MET A 1 17.88 5.58 35.89
N MET A 2 16.96 6.53 36.08
CA MET A 2 15.61 6.45 35.52
C MET A 2 15.73 6.85 34.06
N THR A 3 15.66 5.88 33.14
CA THR A 3 15.49 6.16 31.72
C THR A 3 14.23 7.00 31.58
N SER A 4 14.35 8.19 30.99
CA SER A 4 13.21 9.01 30.63
C SER A 4 12.25 8.14 29.81
N GLN A 5 11.08 7.84 30.38
CA GLN A 5 10.05 7.07 29.72
C GLN A 5 9.63 7.87 28.48
N ASN A 6 9.94 7.37 27.29
CA ASN A 6 9.58 8.05 26.06
C ASN A 6 8.12 7.73 25.76
N HIS A 7 7.22 8.49 26.41
CA HIS A 7 5.78 8.34 26.28
C HIS A 7 5.28 8.32 24.82
N VAL A 8 6.01 8.98 23.91
CA VAL A 8 5.70 8.95 22.47
C VAL A 8 6.00 7.59 21.87
N LEU A 9 7.15 6.97 22.21
CA LEU A 9 7.46 5.61 21.76
C LEU A 9 6.52 4.60 22.39
N ASP A 10 6.20 4.74 23.68
CA ASP A 10 5.25 3.85 24.36
C ASP A 10 3.89 3.86 23.63
N TRP A 11 3.40 5.05 23.25
CA TRP A 11 2.17 5.22 22.47
C TRP A 11 2.28 4.63 21.06
N LEU A 12 3.38 4.88 20.34
CA LEU A 12 3.58 4.33 18.99
C LEU A 12 3.70 2.80 18.98
N LEU A 13 4.10 2.20 20.10
CA LEU A 13 4.25 0.76 20.28
C LEU A 13 2.98 0.08 20.82
N GLU A 14 1.89 0.81 21.05
CA GLU A 14 0.60 0.23 21.43
C GLU A 14 0.09 -0.80 20.41
N ASP A 15 -0.78 -1.69 20.86
CA ASP A 15 -1.34 -2.79 20.08
C ASP A 15 -2.72 -2.48 19.50
N ASP A 16 -3.08 -1.21 19.34
CA ASP A 16 -4.30 -0.80 18.64
C ASP A 16 -4.04 -0.63 17.13
N GLN A 17 -2.89 -0.06 16.75
CA GLN A 17 -2.46 0.15 15.36
C GLN A 17 -1.19 -0.65 15.01
N PRO A 18 -1.31 -1.90 14.53
CA PRO A 18 -0.13 -2.74 14.27
C PRO A 18 0.80 -2.18 13.19
N ALA A 19 0.25 -1.46 12.20
CA ALA A 19 1.05 -0.80 11.18
C ALA A 19 1.95 0.30 11.78
N VAL A 20 1.43 1.09 12.71
CA VAL A 20 2.20 2.14 13.41
C VAL A 20 3.29 1.49 14.25
N ARG A 21 2.95 0.47 15.04
CA ARG A 21 3.92 -0.31 15.82
C ARG A 21 5.02 -0.91 14.95
N TYR A 22 4.65 -1.50 13.81
CA TYR A 22 5.61 -2.07 12.85
C TYR A 22 6.62 -1.01 12.36
N TYR A 23 6.14 0.14 11.88
CA TYR A 23 7.04 1.19 11.39
C TYR A 23 7.82 1.88 12.51
N ALA A 24 7.27 1.98 13.73
CA ALA A 24 8.03 2.48 14.88
C ALA A 24 9.20 1.56 15.22
N LEU A 25 8.98 0.24 15.25
CA LEU A 25 10.04 -0.74 15.48
C LEU A 25 11.13 -0.69 14.40
N VAL A 26 10.75 -0.64 13.12
CA VAL A 26 11.72 -0.71 12.02
C VAL A 26 12.37 0.64 11.72
N ASP A 27 11.59 1.71 11.56
CA ASP A 27 12.08 2.98 11.03
C ASP A 27 12.56 3.95 12.12
N LEU A 28 12.11 3.80 13.37
CA LEU A 28 12.51 4.68 14.48
C LEU A 28 13.44 3.99 15.48
N MET A 29 13.34 2.67 15.62
CA MET A 29 14.13 1.89 16.57
C MET A 29 15.16 0.98 15.89
N ASP A 30 15.20 0.95 14.56
CA ASP A 30 16.14 0.17 13.75
C ASP A 30 16.11 -1.35 14.02
N PHE A 31 14.95 -1.89 14.45
CA PHE A 31 14.81 -3.33 14.67
C PHE A 31 14.89 -4.07 13.32
N PRO A 32 15.63 -5.19 13.23
CA PRO A 32 15.74 -5.93 11.99
C PRO A 32 14.38 -6.54 11.59
N PRO A 33 14.08 -6.70 10.29
CA PRO A 33 12.83 -7.29 9.84
C PRO A 33 12.54 -8.69 10.39
N ALA A 34 13.58 -9.44 10.78
CA ALA A 34 13.46 -10.78 11.35
C ALA A 34 13.26 -10.78 12.88
N ASP A 35 13.20 -9.62 13.52
CA ASP A 35 12.90 -9.53 14.95
C ASP A 35 11.48 -10.05 15.24
N PRO A 36 11.29 -10.90 16.28
CA PRO A 36 9.98 -11.44 16.62
C PRO A 36 8.89 -10.38 16.81
N ALA A 37 9.20 -9.22 17.41
CA ALA A 37 8.23 -8.16 17.63
C ALA A 37 7.82 -7.47 16.32
N VAL A 38 8.75 -7.36 15.36
CA VAL A 38 8.48 -6.81 14.03
C VAL A 38 7.59 -7.76 13.22
N GLU A 39 7.89 -9.05 13.24
CA GLU A 39 7.08 -10.07 12.55
C GLU A 39 5.69 -10.21 13.19
N GLU A 40 5.58 -10.14 14.52
CA GLU A 40 4.30 -10.11 15.22
C GLU A 40 3.46 -8.89 14.81
N ALA A 41 4.04 -7.69 14.87
CA ALA A 41 3.36 -6.46 14.46
C ALA A 41 2.91 -6.55 13.01
N ARG A 42 3.77 -7.03 12.10
CA ARG A 42 3.45 -7.23 10.68
C ARG A 42 2.30 -8.23 10.48
N ALA A 43 2.32 -9.36 11.16
CA ALA A 43 1.29 -10.39 11.07
C ALA A 43 -0.08 -9.90 11.58
N ALA A 44 -0.08 -8.96 12.52
CA ALA A 44 -1.31 -8.37 13.06
C ALA A 44 -1.94 -7.29 12.15
N ILE A 45 -1.20 -6.70 11.22
CA ILE A 45 -1.67 -5.64 10.30
C ILE A 45 -3.02 -5.99 9.61
N PRO A 46 -3.19 -7.15 8.95
CA PRO A 46 -4.46 -7.48 8.31
C PRO A 46 -5.57 -7.90 9.29
N LEU A 47 -5.27 -8.06 10.59
CA LEU A 47 -6.17 -8.66 11.56
C LEU A 47 -6.84 -7.64 12.50
N ARG A 48 -6.17 -6.52 12.80
CA ARG A 48 -6.71 -5.44 13.66
C ARG A 48 -6.26 -4.05 13.20
N GLY A 49 -6.83 -3.00 13.79
CA GLY A 49 -6.54 -1.61 13.45
C GLY A 49 -7.10 -1.20 12.09
N TRP A 50 -6.66 -0.04 11.59
CA TRP A 50 -7.24 0.58 10.38
C TRP A 50 -7.17 -0.29 9.12
N ALA A 51 -6.10 -1.07 8.97
CA ALA A 51 -5.94 -1.97 7.82
C ALA A 51 -7.04 -3.04 7.78
N ALA A 52 -7.31 -3.69 8.91
CA ALA A 52 -8.36 -4.68 9.04
C ALA A 52 -9.75 -4.07 8.84
N GLU A 53 -9.99 -2.87 9.37
CA GLU A 53 -11.25 -2.14 9.17
C GLU A 53 -11.53 -1.84 7.70
N ILE A 54 -10.51 -1.39 6.95
CA ILE A 54 -10.61 -1.15 5.51
C ILE A 54 -10.90 -2.47 4.77
N LEU A 55 -10.13 -3.52 5.04
CA LEU A 55 -10.30 -4.84 4.42
C LEU A 55 -11.70 -5.42 4.66
N ARG A 56 -12.26 -5.26 5.86
CA ARG A 56 -13.61 -5.75 6.20
C ARG A 56 -14.72 -5.17 5.31
N THR A 57 -14.49 -3.99 4.73
CA THR A 57 -15.46 -3.34 3.84
C THR A 57 -15.20 -3.61 2.36
N GLN A 58 -14.18 -4.43 2.04
CA GLN A 58 -13.86 -4.82 0.68
C GLN A 58 -14.94 -5.75 0.11
N LYS A 59 -15.37 -5.49 -1.12
CA LYS A 59 -16.32 -6.33 -1.85
C LYS A 59 -15.57 -7.47 -2.56
N PRO A 60 -16.26 -8.60 -2.86
CA PRO A 60 -15.66 -9.68 -3.66
C PRO A 60 -15.06 -9.15 -4.96
N GLY A 61 -13.81 -9.53 -5.28
CA GLY A 61 -13.08 -8.98 -6.43
C GLY A 61 -12.22 -7.76 -6.09
N GLY A 62 -11.90 -7.56 -4.82
CA GLY A 62 -10.85 -6.62 -4.40
C GLY A 62 -11.19 -5.14 -4.48
N TYR A 63 -12.46 -4.73 -4.49
CA TYR A 63 -12.85 -3.33 -4.72
C TYR A 63 -13.72 -2.72 -3.60
N TRP A 64 -13.74 -1.39 -3.54
CA TRP A 64 -14.61 -0.57 -2.70
C TRP A 64 -15.39 0.43 -3.55
N GLY A 65 -16.63 0.72 -3.15
CA GLY A 65 -17.51 1.60 -3.91
C GLY A 65 -18.04 0.94 -5.19
N ALA A 66 -18.04 1.68 -6.31
CA ALA A 66 -18.46 1.21 -7.62
C ALA A 66 -17.28 0.58 -8.40
N PRO A 67 -17.49 -0.53 -9.13
CA PRO A 67 -16.43 -1.27 -9.81
C PRO A 67 -15.77 -0.48 -10.96
N ASP A 68 -16.48 0.49 -11.54
CA ASP A 68 -16.10 1.25 -12.72
C ASP A 68 -15.60 2.68 -12.41
N ALA A 69 -15.77 3.18 -11.19
CA ALA A 69 -15.29 4.51 -10.78
C ALA A 69 -14.20 4.38 -9.70
N PRO A 70 -13.01 3.84 -10.02
CA PRO A 70 -12.01 3.55 -9.01
C PRO A 70 -11.35 4.81 -8.44
N TYR A 71 -11.65 6.02 -8.94
CA TYR A 71 -10.98 7.27 -8.51
C TYR A 71 -11.91 8.35 -7.93
N TYR A 72 -13.24 8.23 -8.12
CA TYR A 72 -14.24 9.11 -7.51
C TYR A 72 -15.41 8.33 -6.87
N PRO A 73 -16.04 8.84 -5.80
CA PRO A 73 -15.64 10.02 -5.02
C PRO A 73 -14.29 9.80 -4.33
N LYS A 74 -13.51 10.88 -4.17
CA LYS A 74 -12.16 10.80 -3.60
C LYS A 74 -12.22 10.21 -2.19
N TYR A 75 -11.26 9.36 -1.85
CA TYR A 75 -11.09 8.67 -0.55
C TYR A 75 -12.07 7.56 -0.18
N ASP A 76 -13.23 7.42 -0.83
CA ASP A 76 -14.16 6.32 -0.52
C ASP A 76 -14.11 5.16 -1.53
N ASN A 77 -13.46 5.39 -2.68
CA ASN A 77 -13.29 4.39 -3.72
C ASN A 77 -12.07 3.48 -3.52
N THR A 78 -11.98 2.52 -4.43
CA THR A 78 -10.96 1.47 -4.44
C THR A 78 -9.53 1.99 -4.47
N THR A 79 -9.19 3.02 -5.27
CA THR A 79 -7.80 3.47 -5.43
C THR A 79 -7.22 3.96 -4.11
N TRP A 80 -7.96 4.80 -3.40
CA TRP A 80 -7.43 5.42 -2.19
C TRP A 80 -7.33 4.43 -1.03
N LYS A 81 -8.34 3.57 -0.86
CA LYS A 81 -8.31 2.51 0.16
C LYS A 81 -7.16 1.54 -0.10
N TRP A 82 -6.94 1.15 -1.36
CA TRP A 82 -5.82 0.30 -1.75
C TRP A 82 -4.44 0.96 -1.53
N ILE A 83 -4.26 2.24 -1.88
CA ILE A 83 -3.02 2.97 -1.59
C ILE A 83 -2.77 3.00 -0.08
N VAL A 84 -3.78 3.32 0.72
CA VAL A 84 -3.67 3.34 2.18
C VAL A 84 -3.30 1.97 2.74
N LEU A 85 -3.87 0.87 2.22
CA LEU A 85 -3.46 -0.48 2.64
C LEU A 85 -1.98 -0.76 2.34
N GLY A 86 -1.48 -0.34 1.18
CA GLY A 86 -0.05 -0.43 0.87
C GLY A 86 0.81 0.43 1.82
N ASP A 87 0.31 1.60 2.22
CA ASP A 87 1.00 2.48 3.16
C ASP A 87 1.00 1.93 4.59
N LEU A 88 -0.07 1.21 4.97
CA LEU A 88 -0.15 0.45 6.23
C LEU A 88 0.66 -0.85 6.21
N GLY A 89 1.38 -1.15 5.12
CA GLY A 89 2.34 -2.27 5.07
C GLY A 89 1.76 -3.60 4.56
N LEU A 90 0.55 -3.60 3.99
CA LEU A 90 0.00 -4.82 3.38
C LEU A 90 0.76 -5.18 2.11
N THR A 91 0.95 -6.48 1.93
CA THR A 91 1.53 -7.07 0.71
C THR A 91 0.55 -8.04 0.05
N ALA A 92 0.84 -8.44 -1.18
CA ALA A 92 0.04 -9.43 -1.93
C ALA A 92 0.06 -10.84 -1.30
N LYS A 93 0.76 -11.03 -0.16
CA LYS A 93 0.60 -12.21 0.70
C LYS A 93 -0.77 -12.23 1.37
N VAL A 94 -1.38 -11.07 1.62
CA VAL A 94 -2.75 -10.95 2.13
C VAL A 94 -3.74 -11.04 0.95
N PRO A 95 -4.71 -11.97 0.95
CA PRO A 95 -5.61 -12.17 -0.18
C PRO A 95 -6.34 -10.90 -0.65
N GLY A 96 -6.90 -10.11 0.26
CA GLY A 96 -7.59 -8.87 -0.09
C GLY A 96 -6.70 -7.83 -0.76
N MET A 97 -5.43 -7.73 -0.36
CA MET A 97 -4.45 -6.87 -1.02
C MET A 97 -4.11 -7.38 -2.42
N ARG A 98 -3.95 -8.70 -2.60
CA ARG A 98 -3.68 -9.32 -3.89
C ARG A 98 -4.80 -9.05 -4.89
N GLU A 99 -6.06 -9.25 -4.49
CA GLU A 99 -7.21 -9.00 -5.37
C GLU A 99 -7.23 -7.54 -5.87
N SER A 100 -7.01 -6.56 -4.99
CA SER A 100 -6.91 -5.17 -5.41
C SER A 100 -5.73 -4.91 -6.35
N CYS A 101 -4.57 -5.53 -6.11
CA CYS A 101 -3.41 -5.37 -6.98
C CYS A 101 -3.69 -5.88 -8.40
N GLU A 102 -4.27 -7.07 -8.54
CA GLU A 102 -4.61 -7.63 -9.86
C GLU A 102 -5.60 -6.74 -10.62
N LEU A 103 -6.61 -6.19 -9.93
CA LEU A 103 -7.55 -5.23 -10.50
C LEU A 103 -6.86 -3.98 -11.07
N PHE A 104 -5.80 -3.49 -10.42
CA PHE A 104 -5.07 -2.30 -10.88
C PHE A 104 -4.02 -2.61 -11.94
N LEU A 105 -3.42 -3.80 -11.91
CA LEU A 105 -2.50 -4.24 -12.95
C LEU A 105 -3.18 -4.38 -14.32
N GLU A 106 -4.47 -4.70 -14.36
CA GLU A 106 -5.28 -4.71 -15.59
C GLU A 106 -5.52 -3.31 -16.18
N ARG A 107 -5.20 -2.23 -15.44
CA ARG A 107 -5.38 -0.84 -15.88
C ARG A 107 -4.12 -0.24 -16.51
N ASN A 108 -3.21 -1.07 -17.01
CA ASN A 108 -2.08 -0.58 -17.79
C ASN A 108 -2.60 0.01 -19.12
N ALA A 109 -2.16 1.22 -19.45
CA ALA A 109 -2.45 1.82 -20.74
C ALA A 109 -1.50 1.28 -21.82
N PRO A 110 -1.87 1.38 -23.12
CA PRO A 110 -1.02 0.89 -24.22
C PRO A 110 0.33 1.62 -24.34
N ASP A 111 0.43 2.83 -23.80
CA ASP A 111 1.66 3.64 -23.78
C ASP A 111 2.64 3.20 -22.67
N GLY A 112 2.26 2.24 -21.84
CA GLY A 112 3.15 1.60 -20.87
C GLY A 112 3.00 2.05 -19.42
N GLY A 113 2.32 3.17 -19.15
CA GLY A 113 1.97 3.59 -17.79
C GLY A 113 0.59 3.08 -17.35
N PHE A 114 0.00 3.74 -16.33
CA PHE A 114 -1.33 3.38 -15.82
C PHE A 114 -2.40 4.43 -16.16
N GLY A 115 -3.53 3.94 -16.64
CA GLY A 115 -4.70 4.72 -17.03
C GLY A 115 -5.65 3.91 -17.91
N ARG A 116 -6.90 4.37 -18.08
CA ARG A 116 -7.90 3.64 -18.88
C ARG A 116 -7.64 3.66 -20.39
N LYS A 117 -7.04 4.74 -20.90
CA LYS A 117 -6.80 4.96 -22.34
C LYS A 117 -5.43 5.58 -22.59
N VAL A 118 -5.09 6.56 -21.75
CA VAL A 118 -3.80 7.24 -21.72
C VAL A 118 -3.27 7.22 -20.30
N SER A 119 -1.96 7.16 -20.15
CA SER A 119 -1.32 7.22 -18.84
C SER A 119 -1.40 8.61 -18.23
N HIS A 120 -1.52 8.66 -16.91
CA HIS A 120 -1.50 9.90 -16.14
C HIS A 120 -0.44 9.83 -15.07
N PHE A 121 0.36 10.88 -14.90
CA PHE A 121 1.50 10.90 -13.97
C PHE A 121 1.13 10.48 -12.55
N CYS A 122 0.10 11.10 -11.97
CA CYS A 122 -0.26 10.79 -10.58
C CYS A 122 -0.83 9.37 -10.41
N VAL A 123 -1.53 8.84 -11.43
CA VAL A 123 -2.08 7.48 -11.39
C VAL A 123 -0.93 6.50 -11.50
N THR A 124 -0.05 6.70 -12.48
CA THR A 124 1.11 5.86 -12.75
C THR A 124 2.07 5.83 -11.56
N GLY A 125 2.37 6.98 -10.95
CA GLY A 125 3.21 7.07 -9.75
C GLY A 125 2.61 6.37 -8.53
N ASN A 126 1.33 6.65 -8.22
CA ASN A 126 0.68 6.02 -7.07
C ASN A 126 0.53 4.50 -7.26
N PHE A 127 0.14 4.05 -8.45
CA PHE A 127 -0.06 2.63 -8.71
C PHE A 127 1.27 1.90 -8.65
N SER A 128 2.33 2.44 -9.28
CA SER A 128 3.66 1.85 -9.25
C SER A 128 4.18 1.74 -7.81
N ARG A 129 4.09 2.82 -7.01
CA ARG A 129 4.51 2.80 -5.60
C ARG A 129 3.77 1.74 -4.79
N THR A 130 2.45 1.68 -4.90
CA THR A 130 1.64 0.72 -4.13
C THR A 130 1.90 -0.72 -4.59
N LEU A 131 2.02 -0.98 -5.89
CA LEU A 131 2.36 -2.30 -6.44
C LEU A 131 3.75 -2.76 -6.02
N ILE A 132 4.75 -1.87 -6.01
CA ILE A 132 6.10 -2.17 -5.52
C ILE A 132 6.05 -2.57 -4.04
N ARG A 133 5.36 -1.78 -3.21
CA ARG A 133 5.16 -2.10 -1.77
C ARG A 133 4.45 -3.44 -1.58
N ALA A 134 3.51 -3.76 -2.47
CA ALA A 134 2.77 -5.01 -2.42
C ALA A 134 3.59 -6.24 -2.84
N GLY A 135 4.78 -6.06 -3.43
CA GLY A 135 5.67 -7.13 -3.89
C GLY A 135 5.76 -7.33 -5.41
N TYR A 136 5.16 -6.45 -6.21
CA TYR A 136 5.15 -6.54 -7.69
C TYR A 136 6.28 -5.76 -8.36
N ARG A 137 7.40 -5.50 -7.66
CA ARG A 137 8.53 -4.72 -8.19
C ARG A 137 9.01 -5.22 -9.55
N ASP A 138 9.00 -6.54 -9.74
CA ASP A 138 9.52 -7.20 -10.93
C ASP A 138 8.44 -7.51 -11.99
N ASP A 139 7.19 -7.15 -11.73
CA ASP A 139 6.11 -7.29 -12.72
C ASP A 139 6.41 -6.41 -13.93
N ARG A 140 6.29 -6.99 -15.14
CA ARG A 140 6.58 -6.29 -16.40
C ARG A 140 5.77 -5.00 -16.56
N ARG A 141 4.53 -4.95 -16.05
CA ARG A 141 3.64 -3.79 -16.15
C ARG A 141 4.10 -2.67 -15.22
N VAL A 142 4.60 -3.03 -14.04
CA VAL A 142 5.20 -2.08 -13.09
C VAL A 142 6.49 -1.51 -13.65
N ARG A 143 7.36 -2.35 -14.22
CA ARG A 143 8.60 -1.88 -14.87
C ARG A 143 8.31 -0.93 -16.03
N SER A 144 7.41 -1.31 -16.93
CA SER A 144 6.94 -0.45 -18.03
C SER A 144 6.40 0.90 -17.53
N ALA A 145 5.68 0.92 -16.42
CA ALA A 145 5.15 2.15 -15.84
C ALA A 145 6.24 3.05 -15.26
N LEU A 146 7.32 2.48 -14.71
CA LEU A 146 8.49 3.24 -14.25
C LEU A 146 9.26 3.83 -15.44
N ASP A 147 9.47 3.05 -16.51
CA ASP A 147 10.11 3.53 -17.74
C ASP A 147 9.31 4.70 -18.34
N TRP A 148 7.98 4.56 -18.40
CA TRP A 148 7.08 5.63 -18.84
C TRP A 148 7.22 6.91 -17.99
N LEU A 149 7.35 6.78 -16.66
CA LEU A 149 7.53 7.94 -15.77
C LEU A 149 8.85 8.67 -16.03
N VAL A 150 9.94 7.94 -16.29
CA VAL A 150 11.25 8.52 -16.61
C VAL A 150 11.20 9.25 -17.95
N ASP A 151 10.65 8.61 -18.98
CA ASP A 151 10.57 9.17 -20.33
C ASP A 151 9.66 10.39 -20.42
N ALA A 152 8.58 10.40 -19.64
CA ALA A 152 7.62 11.50 -19.64
C ALA A 152 8.15 12.75 -18.92
N VAL A 153 9.06 12.61 -17.95
CA VAL A 153 9.73 13.74 -17.28
C VAL A 153 10.87 14.31 -18.14
N GLY A 154 11.58 13.48 -18.91
CA GLY A 154 12.68 13.91 -19.78
C GLY A 154 12.28 14.71 -21.04
N LYS A 155 10.99 14.98 -21.23
CA LYS A 155 10.43 15.75 -22.37
C LYS A 155 10.14 17.22 -22.03
N HIS A 156 10.54 17.68 -20.84
CA HIS A 156 10.47 19.06 -20.39
C HIS A 156 11.87 19.62 -20.13
#